data_AF-A0A150G418-F1
#
_entry.id   AF-A0A150G418-F1
#
_cell.length_a   1.000
_cell.length_b   1.000
_cell.length_c   1.000
_cell.angle_alpha   90.00
_cell.angle_beta   90.00
_cell.angle_gamma   90.00
#
_symmetry.space_group_name_H-M   'P 1'
#
loop_
_entity.id
_entity.type
_entity.pdbx_description
1 polymer ?
#
loop_
_entity_poly.entity_id
_entity_poly.type
_entity_poly.pdbx_seq_one_letter_code
_entity_poly.pdbx_strand_id
1 'polypeptide(L)'
;MYIQVGAQKRDQQLMSILEELDRDGSGQIDVAELVELLEGVRRGRKERRYMCYGMIAMFVFGAILIGTIIGLTYAMLYSLKDTEVKGGVMFVKNSDGASAEVVRTGSAEFRVVDGAMVQRSTAMADMGNSTSANVLRTADFMGAPQSLNSEIPIRYLLELKYLLINGTGQAELGLVVQGVARVPLEGSIHGTVLHIVTAAGTITLDGTVITFSAAIANIFAEAGFRVAGTRRALLGSYAVLGFFNTIKDLTAAGKPPNQPEPKLPSENFVMKLKAAL
;
A
#
# COMPACT_ATOMS: atom_id res chain seq x y z
N MET A 1 65.11 44.33 48.92
CA MET A 1 65.36 45.27 47.80
C MET A 1 64.29 45.09 46.70
N TYR A 2 62.99 45.23 47.01
CA TYR A 2 61.89 45.01 46.04
C TYR A 2 60.73 46.01 46.19
N ILE A 3 60.96 47.14 46.87
CA ILE A 3 59.94 48.18 47.09
C ILE A 3 60.20 49.42 46.22
N GLN A 4 61.42 49.61 45.68
CA GLN A 4 61.78 50.81 44.90
C GLN A 4 61.37 50.77 43.42
N VAL A 5 61.24 49.59 42.79
CA VAL A 5 60.99 49.48 41.34
C VAL A 5 59.56 49.87 40.96
N GLY A 6 58.58 49.56 41.82
CA GLY A 6 57.19 50.00 41.64
C GLY A 6 56.95 51.47 41.97
N ALA A 7 57.87 52.14 42.66
CA ALA A 7 57.80 53.57 42.95
C ALA A 7 58.26 54.39 41.73
N GLN A 8 59.42 54.07 41.16
CA GLN A 8 59.97 54.79 39.99
C GLN A 8 59.05 54.83 38.77
N LYS A 9 58.33 53.74 38.47
CA LYS A 9 57.38 53.70 37.35
C LYS A 9 56.12 54.52 37.63
N ARG A 10 55.67 54.59 38.89
CA ARG A 10 54.57 55.47 39.31
C ARG A 10 54.99 56.93 39.30
N ASP A 11 56.22 57.22 39.71
CA ASP A 11 56.78 58.57 39.74
C ASP A 11 56.93 59.12 38.31
N GLN A 12 57.41 58.32 37.36
CA GLN A 12 57.48 58.72 35.94
C GLN A 12 56.09 58.97 35.33
N GLN A 13 55.10 58.15 35.67
CA GLN A 13 53.72 58.34 35.22
C GLN A 13 53.05 59.55 35.88
N LEU A 14 53.37 59.83 37.15
CA LEU A 14 52.91 61.02 37.83
C LEU A 14 53.51 62.27 37.21
N MET A 15 54.81 62.29 36.91
CA MET A 15 55.45 63.44 36.27
C MET A 15 54.84 63.75 34.89
N SER A 16 54.55 62.74 34.07
CA SER A 16 53.87 62.97 32.78
C SER A 16 52.44 63.48 32.93
N ILE A 17 51.71 63.04 33.96
CA ILE A 17 50.34 63.51 34.23
C ILE A 17 50.35 64.93 34.79
N LEU A 18 51.35 65.29 35.59
CA LEU A 18 51.53 66.64 36.13
C LEU A 18 51.93 67.63 35.02
N GLU A 19 52.77 67.19 34.08
CA GLU A 19 53.17 67.98 32.91
C GLU A 19 52.02 68.15 31.89
N GLU A 20 51.14 67.16 31.74
CA GLU A 20 49.93 67.27 30.90
C GLU A 20 48.84 68.16 31.54
N LEU A 21 48.86 68.32 32.86
CA LEU A 21 47.89 69.14 33.60
C LEU A 21 48.26 70.62 33.67
N ASP A 22 49.56 70.92 33.74
CA ASP A 22 50.12 72.28 33.74
C ASP A 22 49.95 72.92 32.35
N ARG A 23 48.77 73.51 32.12
CA ARG A 23 48.35 73.97 30.80
C ARG A 23 48.93 75.34 30.48
N ASP A 24 49.27 76.10 31.50
CA ASP A 24 49.92 77.41 31.36
C ASP A 24 51.46 77.34 31.42
N GLY A 25 52.03 76.17 31.76
CA GLY A 25 53.47 75.90 31.75
C GLY A 25 54.22 76.60 32.88
N SER A 26 53.53 76.91 33.97
CA SER A 26 54.04 77.69 35.09
C SER A 26 54.90 76.88 36.06
N GLY A 27 54.90 75.54 35.94
CA GLY A 27 55.59 74.63 36.85
C GLY A 27 54.95 74.52 38.23
N GLN A 28 53.76 75.12 38.42
CA GLN A 28 52.94 75.02 39.64
C GLN A 28 51.50 74.70 39.25
N ILE A 29 50.83 73.82 40.01
CA ILE A 29 49.45 73.44 39.72
C ILE A 29 48.50 74.36 40.46
N ASP A 30 47.74 75.17 39.72
CA ASP A 30 46.74 76.04 40.32
C ASP A 30 45.45 75.25 40.66
N VAL A 31 44.66 75.81 41.57
CA VAL A 31 43.41 75.23 42.07
C VAL A 31 42.42 75.00 40.93
N ALA A 32 42.41 75.85 39.90
CA ALA A 32 41.54 75.69 38.74
C ALA A 32 41.87 74.43 37.92
N GLU A 33 43.15 74.17 37.65
CA GLU A 33 43.62 72.99 36.91
C GLU A 33 43.41 71.72 37.73
N LEU A 34 43.66 71.79 39.05
CA LEU A 34 43.38 70.69 39.97
C LEU A 34 41.90 70.32 39.96
N VAL A 35 40.99 71.30 39.93
CA VAL A 35 39.54 71.08 39.86
C VAL A 35 39.13 70.45 38.53
N GLU A 36 39.71 70.89 37.41
CA GLU A 36 39.46 70.30 36.08
C GLU A 36 39.96 68.84 36.01
N LEU A 37 41.12 68.53 36.59
CA LEU A 37 41.58 67.15 36.73
C LEU A 37 40.64 66.33 37.60
N LEU A 38 40.21 66.86 38.74
CA LEU A 38 39.34 66.16 39.66
C LEU A 38 37.97 65.89 39.02
N GLU A 39 37.47 66.83 38.23
CA GLU A 39 36.26 66.68 37.43
C GLU A 39 36.45 65.65 36.30
N GLY A 40 37.58 65.69 35.59
CA GLY A 40 37.95 64.72 34.56
C GLY A 40 38.12 63.30 35.11
N VAL A 41 38.76 63.14 36.28
CA VAL A 41 38.92 61.85 36.98
C VAL A 41 37.58 61.35 37.51
N ARG A 42 36.72 62.23 38.01
CA ARG A 42 35.37 61.88 38.46
C ARG A 42 34.50 61.41 37.29
N ARG A 43 34.63 62.05 36.13
CA ARG A 43 33.91 61.70 34.89
C ARG A 43 34.43 60.40 34.29
N GLY A 44 35.75 60.23 34.19
CA GLY A 44 36.39 59.01 33.68
C GLY A 44 36.12 57.77 34.56
N ARG A 45 35.97 57.91 35.88
CA ARG A 45 35.59 56.78 36.76
C ARG A 45 34.14 56.32 36.55
N LYS A 46 33.22 57.23 36.23
CA LYS A 46 31.83 56.86 35.90
C LYS A 46 31.77 56.20 34.53
N GLU A 47 32.43 56.76 33.53
CA GLU A 47 32.43 56.23 32.16
C GLU A 47 33.06 54.84 32.07
N ARG A 48 34.15 54.55 32.82
CA ARG A 48 34.75 53.21 32.86
C ARG A 48 33.83 52.15 33.47
N ARG A 49 33.00 52.51 34.47
CA ARG A 49 32.02 51.58 35.04
C ARG A 49 30.92 51.27 34.02
N TYR A 50 30.38 52.28 33.35
CA TYR A 50 29.38 52.07 32.31
C TYR A 50 29.95 51.30 31.10
N MET A 51 31.21 51.52 30.72
CA MET A 51 31.89 50.71 29.69
C MET A 51 32.06 49.26 30.11
N CYS A 52 32.48 48.99 31.36
CA CYS A 52 32.61 47.60 31.84
C CYS A 52 31.24 46.90 31.90
N TYR A 53 30.20 47.58 32.39
CA TYR A 53 28.84 47.04 32.36
C TYR A 53 28.35 46.82 30.92
N GLY A 54 28.66 47.72 30.00
CA GLY A 54 28.35 47.57 28.58
C GLY A 54 29.07 46.38 27.92
N MET A 55 30.35 46.16 28.24
CA MET A 55 31.11 45.03 27.73
C MET A 55 30.57 43.69 28.26
N ILE A 56 30.23 43.63 29.55
CA ILE A 56 29.59 42.44 30.15
C ILE A 56 28.20 42.22 29.53
N ALA A 57 27.40 43.28 29.36
CA ALA A 57 26.07 43.18 28.76
C ALA A 57 26.13 42.70 27.30
N MET A 58 27.07 43.20 26.49
CA MET A 58 27.28 42.73 25.12
C MET A 58 27.78 41.29 25.06
N PHE A 59 28.66 40.89 25.99
CA PHE A 59 29.13 39.51 26.05
C PHE A 59 28.00 38.54 26.43
N VAL A 60 27.18 38.90 27.42
CA VAL A 60 25.98 38.13 27.81
C VAL A 60 24.98 38.07 26.66
N PHE A 61 24.73 39.18 25.98
CA PHE A 61 23.84 39.23 24.83
C PHE A 61 24.35 38.36 23.67
N GLY A 62 25.66 38.40 23.39
CA GLY A 62 26.30 37.54 22.40
C GLY A 62 26.19 36.05 22.75
N ALA A 63 26.40 35.68 24.02
CA ALA A 63 26.23 34.31 24.48
C ALA A 63 24.78 33.83 24.34
N ILE A 64 23.80 34.69 24.65
CA ILE A 64 22.38 34.40 24.44
C ILE A 64 22.07 34.20 22.96
N LEU A 65 22.57 35.06 22.07
CA LEU A 65 22.35 34.93 20.62
C LEU A 65 22.92 33.64 20.05
N ILE A 66 24.12 33.22 20.48
CA ILE A 66 24.70 31.95 20.05
C ILE A 66 23.82 30.78 20.54
N GLY A 67 23.35 30.85 21.78
CA GLY A 67 22.44 29.85 22.35
C GLY A 67 21.10 29.77 21.60
N THR A 68 20.53 30.91 21.19
CA THR A 68 19.25 30.92 20.46
C THR A 68 19.40 30.37 19.05
N ILE A 69 20.49 30.67 18.34
CA ILE A 69 20.74 30.11 17.00
C ILE A 69 20.89 28.59 17.06
N ILE A 70 21.66 28.07 18.02
CA ILE A 70 21.83 26.62 18.21
C ILE A 70 20.50 25.97 18.64
N GLY A 71 19.75 26.60 19.54
CA GLY A 71 18.44 26.11 19.98
C GLY A 71 17.41 26.05 18.85
N LEU A 72 17.34 27.10 18.02
CA LEU A 72 16.43 27.16 16.88
C LEU A 72 16.79 26.15 15.80
N THR A 73 18.08 25.97 15.49
CA THR A 73 18.52 24.98 14.51
C THR A 73 18.23 23.55 14.97
N TYR A 74 18.44 23.25 16.26
CA TYR A 74 18.06 21.94 16.81
C TYR A 74 16.55 21.72 16.82
N ALA A 75 15.77 22.73 17.20
CA ALA A 75 14.31 22.67 17.17
C ALA A 75 13.77 22.47 15.74
N MET A 76 14.33 23.19 14.77
CA MET A 76 14.00 23.01 13.36
C MET A 76 14.32 21.59 12.90
N LEU A 77 15.52 21.08 13.18
CA LEU A 77 15.93 19.72 12.82
C LEU A 77 15.01 18.67 13.45
N TYR A 78 14.60 18.88 14.70
CA TYR A 78 13.63 18.01 15.35
C TYR A 78 12.26 18.08 14.66
N SER A 79 11.80 19.27 14.28
CA SER A 79 10.52 19.44 13.57
C SER A 79 10.52 18.90 12.15
N LEU A 80 11.67 18.87 11.45
CA LEU A 80 11.80 18.22 10.14
C LEU A 80 11.80 16.69 10.20
N LYS A 81 11.92 16.08 11.39
CA LYS A 81 11.76 14.63 11.51
C LYS A 81 10.29 14.28 11.40
N ASP A 82 9.89 13.82 10.22
CA ASP A 82 8.52 13.37 9.94
C ASP A 82 8.19 12.02 10.59
N THR A 83 9.19 11.32 11.15
CA THR A 83 9.03 9.98 11.74
C THR A 83 9.67 9.83 13.11
N GLU A 84 9.04 9.05 13.98
CA GLU A 84 9.56 8.62 15.28
C GLU A 84 9.43 7.10 15.46
N VAL A 85 10.35 6.47 16.18
CA VAL A 85 10.28 5.02 16.45
C VAL A 85 9.91 4.80 17.91
N LYS A 86 8.79 4.12 18.15
CA LYS A 86 8.32 3.74 19.50
C LYS A 86 8.13 2.22 19.52
N GLY A 87 8.76 1.52 20.46
CA GLY A 87 8.61 0.07 20.61
C GLY A 87 8.99 -0.76 19.37
N GLY A 88 9.94 -0.31 18.56
CA GLY A 88 10.37 -1.01 17.33
C GLY A 88 9.49 -0.76 16.10
N VAL A 89 8.46 0.09 16.21
CA VAL A 89 7.57 0.48 15.11
C VAL A 89 7.75 1.97 14.81
N MET A 90 7.82 2.33 13.52
CA MET A 90 7.96 3.71 13.06
C MET A 90 6.57 4.37 12.93
N PHE A 91 6.40 5.58 13.45
CA PHE A 91 5.18 6.37 13.47
C PHE A 91 5.40 7.73 12.80
N VAL A 92 4.36 8.29 12.19
CA VAL A 92 4.36 9.68 11.70
C VAL A 92 4.23 10.64 12.88
N LYS A 93 5.06 11.68 12.91
CA LYS A 93 5.06 12.67 13.98
C LYS A 93 3.79 13.55 13.93
N ASN A 94 3.21 13.90 15.09
CA ASN A 94 1.94 14.64 15.25
C ASN A 94 0.65 13.85 14.94
N SER A 95 0.70 12.52 14.95
CA SER A 95 -0.53 11.75 15.06
C SER A 95 -1.10 11.91 16.48
N ASP A 96 -2.09 12.78 16.65
CA ASP A 96 -2.65 13.28 17.93
C ASP A 96 -3.35 12.20 18.77
N GLY A 97 -2.63 11.17 19.24
CA GLY A 97 -3.03 10.24 20.30
C GLY A 97 -4.26 9.36 20.04
N ALA A 98 -5.07 9.69 19.04
CA ALA A 98 -6.30 9.00 18.65
C ALA A 98 -6.10 8.12 17.41
N SER A 99 -5.10 8.43 16.59
CA SER A 99 -4.80 7.71 15.34
C SER A 99 -3.29 7.61 15.16
N ALA A 100 -2.61 6.80 15.97
CA ALA A 100 -1.18 6.54 15.80
C ALA A 100 -0.92 5.96 14.40
N GLU A 101 -0.58 6.82 13.45
CA GLU A 101 -0.37 6.42 12.06
C GLU A 101 1.03 5.84 11.94
N VAL A 102 1.07 4.51 11.97
CA VAL A 102 2.28 3.73 11.71
C VAL A 102 2.76 4.04 10.29
N VAL A 103 4.04 4.36 10.14
CA VAL A 103 4.72 4.43 8.84
C VAL A 103 4.76 3.01 8.29
N ARG A 104 3.96 2.76 7.26
CA ARG A 104 3.77 1.41 6.69
C ARG A 104 4.59 1.26 5.42
N THR A 105 5.47 0.27 5.39
CA THR A 105 6.24 -0.15 4.21
C THR A 105 5.47 -1.14 3.31
N GLY A 106 4.19 -1.36 3.59
CA GLY A 106 3.30 -2.27 2.84
C GLY A 106 2.06 -1.54 2.32
N SER A 107 1.48 -2.09 1.25
CA SER A 107 0.40 -1.50 0.46
C SER A 107 -0.69 -0.83 1.31
N ALA A 108 -0.88 0.47 1.11
CA ALA A 108 -1.76 1.31 1.92
C ALA A 108 -3.26 1.02 1.72
N GLU A 109 -3.63 0.39 0.61
CA GLU A 109 -5.00 0.42 0.10
C GLU A 109 -5.78 -0.88 0.29
N PHE A 110 -5.12 -2.02 0.57
CA PHE A 110 -5.78 -3.32 0.63
C PHE A 110 -5.34 -4.20 1.80
N ARG A 111 -6.23 -5.10 2.23
CA ARG A 111 -5.96 -6.17 3.19
C ARG A 111 -6.64 -7.44 2.70
N VAL A 112 -6.08 -8.60 3.00
CA VAL A 112 -6.76 -9.89 2.77
C VAL A 112 -7.61 -10.22 3.98
N VAL A 113 -8.92 -10.40 3.80
CA VAL A 113 -9.86 -10.89 4.80
C VAL A 113 -10.56 -12.11 4.19
N ASP A 114 -10.53 -13.25 4.88
CA ASP A 114 -11.14 -14.51 4.42
C ASP A 114 -10.73 -14.94 2.99
N GLY A 115 -9.47 -14.69 2.62
CA GLY A 115 -8.92 -15.02 1.30
C GLY A 115 -9.27 -14.04 0.18
N ALA A 116 -10.09 -13.02 0.44
CA ALA A 116 -10.42 -11.96 -0.51
C ALA A 116 -9.64 -10.67 -0.22
N MET A 117 -9.13 -10.02 -1.27
CA MET A 117 -8.53 -8.68 -1.17
C MET A 117 -9.63 -7.63 -1.03
N VAL A 118 -9.71 -6.99 0.14
CA VAL A 118 -10.66 -5.90 0.42
C VAL A 118 -9.93 -4.57 0.49
N GLN A 119 -10.57 -3.51 0.00
CA GLN A 119 -10.09 -2.15 0.20
C GLN A 119 -10.15 -1.80 1.69
N ARG A 120 -9.04 -1.27 2.24
CA ARG A 120 -9.00 -0.78 3.61
C ARG A 120 -9.67 0.59 3.64
N SER A 121 -10.97 0.65 3.96
CA SER A 121 -11.66 1.93 4.13
C SER A 121 -11.03 2.71 5.30
N THR A 122 -10.43 3.86 5.03
CA THR A 122 -9.85 4.77 6.03
C THR A 122 -10.89 5.74 6.63
N ALA A 123 -12.17 5.51 6.39
CA ALA A 123 -13.24 6.24 7.06
C ALA A 123 -13.88 5.34 8.12
N MET A 124 -13.99 5.87 9.33
CA MET A 124 -15.05 5.48 10.26
C MET A 124 -16.39 5.54 9.51
N ALA A 125 -16.82 4.39 8.99
CA ALA A 125 -18.13 4.22 8.38
C ALA A 125 -18.81 3.11 9.17
N ASP A 126 -19.45 3.59 10.23
CA ASP A 126 -20.76 3.16 10.68
C ASP A 126 -20.95 1.69 11.09
N MET A 127 -21.40 1.55 12.33
CA MET A 127 -21.90 0.33 12.94
C MET A 127 -23.28 0.03 12.34
N GLY A 128 -23.32 -0.21 11.04
CA GLY A 128 -24.51 -0.37 10.24
C GLY A 128 -24.29 -1.43 9.16
N ASN A 129 -24.38 -2.69 9.58
CA ASN A 129 -24.65 -3.90 8.78
C ASN A 129 -24.45 -3.78 7.25
N SER A 130 -23.24 -3.44 6.82
CA SER A 130 -22.85 -3.41 5.42
C SER A 130 -21.89 -4.57 5.20
N THR A 131 -22.46 -5.75 4.96
CA THR A 131 -21.78 -6.98 4.54
C THR A 131 -21.12 -6.89 3.16
N SER A 132 -20.96 -5.69 2.64
CA SER A 132 -20.36 -5.39 1.34
C SER A 132 -19.03 -4.67 1.57
N ALA A 133 -18.03 -5.40 2.08
CA ALA A 133 -16.66 -4.95 1.94
C ALA A 133 -16.40 -4.75 0.43
N ASN A 134 -15.92 -3.56 0.04
CA ASN A 134 -15.55 -3.30 -1.35
C ASN A 134 -14.34 -4.19 -1.70
N VAL A 135 -14.63 -5.41 -2.18
CA VAL A 135 -13.65 -6.36 -2.69
C VAL A 135 -13.04 -5.72 -3.94
N LEU A 136 -11.71 -5.63 -3.97
CA LEU A 136 -10.99 -5.19 -5.15
C LEU A 136 -11.18 -6.26 -6.23
N ARG A 137 -11.99 -5.94 -7.25
CA ARG A 137 -12.29 -6.87 -8.35
C ARG A 137 -11.12 -6.90 -9.32
N THR A 138 -10.24 -7.88 -9.18
CA THR A 138 -9.25 -8.21 -10.22
C THR A 138 -9.90 -9.17 -11.21
N ALA A 139 -10.40 -8.62 -12.32
CA ALA A 139 -11.19 -9.32 -13.35
C ALA A 139 -12.50 -9.96 -12.83
N ASP A 140 -13.51 -10.04 -13.70
CA ASP A 140 -14.74 -10.77 -13.37
C ASP A 140 -14.38 -12.25 -13.22
N PHE A 141 -14.48 -12.79 -11.99
CA PHE A 141 -14.25 -14.20 -11.72
C PHE A 141 -15.16 -15.06 -12.61
N MET A 142 -14.55 -15.76 -13.57
CA MET A 142 -15.27 -16.53 -14.60
C MET A 142 -15.80 -17.87 -14.07
N GLY A 143 -15.62 -18.17 -12.78
CA GLY A 143 -15.96 -19.46 -12.18
C GLY A 143 -14.80 -20.44 -12.20
N ALA A 144 -14.92 -21.51 -11.39
CA ALA A 144 -14.03 -22.65 -11.48
C ALA A 144 -14.50 -23.59 -12.60
N PRO A 145 -13.60 -24.12 -13.45
CA PRO A 145 -13.97 -25.10 -14.46
C PRO A 145 -14.50 -26.35 -13.77
N GLN A 146 -15.70 -26.79 -14.15
CA GLN A 146 -16.33 -28.01 -13.63
C GLN A 146 -16.62 -28.97 -14.77
N SER A 147 -16.43 -30.27 -14.54
CA SER A 147 -16.79 -31.30 -15.52
C SER A 147 -18.29 -31.26 -15.80
N LEU A 148 -18.67 -31.14 -17.06
CA LEU A 148 -20.07 -31.02 -17.47
C LEU A 148 -20.71 -32.39 -17.70
N ASN A 149 -21.91 -32.60 -17.15
CA ASN A 149 -22.74 -33.79 -17.37
C ASN A 149 -24.18 -33.35 -17.69
N SER A 150 -24.90 -34.10 -18.52
CA SER A 150 -26.30 -33.84 -18.85
C SER A 150 -27.25 -34.02 -17.65
N GLU A 151 -26.83 -34.63 -16.54
CA GLU A 151 -27.65 -34.78 -15.31
C GLU A 151 -27.81 -33.47 -14.51
N ILE A 152 -27.03 -32.43 -14.81
CA ILE A 152 -27.03 -31.18 -14.03
C ILE A 152 -28.38 -30.45 -14.21
N PRO A 153 -29.09 -30.08 -13.12
CA PRO A 153 -30.38 -29.41 -13.22
C PRO A 153 -30.30 -28.10 -13.99
N ILE A 154 -31.34 -27.82 -14.77
CA ILE A 154 -31.37 -26.64 -15.64
C ILE A 154 -31.16 -25.32 -14.88
N ARG A 155 -31.62 -25.25 -13.62
CA ARG A 155 -31.44 -24.09 -12.74
C ARG A 155 -29.96 -23.66 -12.57
N TYR A 156 -29.04 -24.62 -12.54
CA TYR A 156 -27.60 -24.34 -12.43
C TYR A 156 -26.96 -24.13 -13.81
N LEU A 157 -27.49 -24.79 -14.84
CA LEU A 157 -27.05 -24.59 -16.22
C LEU A 157 -27.37 -23.18 -16.76
N LEU A 158 -28.35 -22.48 -16.19
CA LEU A 158 -28.59 -21.06 -16.50
C LEU A 158 -27.41 -20.15 -16.13
N GLU A 159 -26.53 -20.59 -15.23
CA GLU A 159 -25.31 -19.84 -14.88
C GLU A 159 -24.10 -20.22 -15.73
N LEU A 160 -24.24 -21.17 -16.67
CA LEU A 160 -23.19 -21.57 -17.59
C LEU A 160 -22.92 -20.44 -18.59
N LYS A 161 -21.71 -19.85 -18.53
CA LYS A 161 -21.30 -18.78 -19.45
C LYS A 161 -20.39 -19.26 -20.57
N TYR A 162 -19.45 -20.13 -20.23
CA TYR A 162 -18.45 -20.63 -21.17
C TYR A 162 -18.42 -22.15 -21.13
N LEU A 163 -18.25 -22.72 -22.30
CA LEU A 163 -18.01 -24.13 -22.52
C LEU A 163 -16.60 -24.28 -23.07
N LEU A 164 -15.75 -25.02 -22.36
CA LEU A 164 -14.41 -25.38 -22.80
C LEU A 164 -14.37 -26.87 -23.07
N ILE A 165 -13.93 -27.24 -24.25
CA ILE A 165 -13.77 -28.62 -24.68
C ILE A 165 -12.28 -28.83 -24.92
N ASN A 166 -11.69 -29.76 -24.17
CA ASN A 166 -10.29 -30.12 -24.29
C ASN A 166 -10.20 -31.49 -24.97
N GLY A 167 -9.52 -31.56 -26.12
CA GLY A 167 -9.26 -32.78 -26.88
C GLY A 167 -7.91 -33.40 -26.56
N THR A 168 -7.51 -34.39 -27.37
CA THR A 168 -6.17 -34.98 -27.29
C THR A 168 -5.12 -34.04 -27.90
N GLY A 169 -4.03 -33.78 -27.18
CA GLY A 169 -2.91 -32.98 -27.67
C GLY A 169 -3.09 -31.49 -27.40
N GLN A 170 -3.07 -30.66 -28.44
CA GLN A 170 -3.21 -29.19 -28.37
C GLN A 170 -4.60 -28.69 -28.82
N ALA A 171 -5.55 -29.62 -28.97
CA ALA A 171 -6.91 -29.27 -29.42
C ALA A 171 -7.73 -28.73 -28.25
N GLU A 172 -8.00 -27.42 -28.26
CA GLU A 172 -8.83 -26.76 -27.26
C GLU A 172 -9.87 -25.89 -27.97
N LEU A 173 -11.11 -25.91 -27.48
CA LEU A 173 -12.19 -25.08 -28.02
C LEU A 173 -12.97 -24.43 -26.89
N GLY A 174 -12.92 -23.10 -26.84
CA GLY A 174 -13.73 -22.27 -25.96
C GLY A 174 -14.93 -21.67 -26.70
N LEU A 175 -16.13 -21.81 -26.14
CA LEU A 175 -17.37 -21.30 -26.72
C LEU A 175 -18.14 -20.51 -25.67
N VAL A 176 -18.78 -19.42 -26.10
CA VAL A 176 -19.72 -18.66 -25.28
C VAL A 176 -21.10 -19.28 -25.38
N VAL A 177 -21.71 -19.55 -24.23
CA VAL A 177 -23.05 -20.11 -24.12
C VAL A 177 -24.06 -18.98 -24.11
N GLN A 178 -24.98 -19.02 -25.09
CA GLN A 178 -26.09 -18.07 -25.19
C GLN A 178 -27.33 -18.58 -24.46
N GLY A 179 -27.48 -19.91 -24.36
CA GLY A 179 -28.60 -20.53 -23.69
C GLY A 179 -28.45 -22.03 -23.56
N VAL A 180 -29.29 -22.61 -22.72
CA VAL A 180 -29.35 -24.04 -22.46
C VAL A 180 -30.81 -24.50 -22.48
N ALA A 181 -31.07 -25.67 -23.06
CA ALA A 181 -32.38 -26.27 -23.11
C ALA A 181 -32.29 -27.76 -22.82
N ARG A 182 -33.13 -28.26 -21.92
CA ARG A 182 -33.26 -29.70 -21.67
C ARG A 182 -34.42 -30.23 -22.50
N VAL A 183 -34.15 -31.23 -23.35
CA VAL A 183 -35.12 -31.80 -24.26
C VAL A 183 -35.24 -33.31 -24.02
N PRO A 184 -36.44 -33.86 -23.87
CA PRO A 184 -36.62 -35.31 -23.81
C PRO A 184 -36.30 -35.93 -25.17
N LEU A 185 -35.49 -36.99 -25.16
CA LEU A 185 -35.10 -37.70 -26.38
C LEU A 185 -35.12 -39.21 -26.13
N GLU A 186 -35.87 -39.94 -26.96
CA GLU A 186 -35.90 -41.39 -26.91
C GLU A 186 -34.55 -41.97 -27.34
N GLY A 187 -33.98 -42.86 -26.52
CA GLY A 187 -32.65 -43.42 -26.72
C GLY A 187 -31.49 -42.66 -26.06
N SER A 188 -31.76 -41.56 -25.34
CA SER A 188 -30.77 -40.93 -24.46
C SER A 188 -30.48 -41.80 -23.24
N ILE A 189 -29.23 -41.79 -22.77
CA ILE A 189 -28.78 -42.55 -21.59
C ILE A 189 -29.65 -42.26 -20.36
N HIS A 190 -30.08 -41.00 -20.22
CA HIS A 190 -30.86 -40.51 -19.08
C HIS A 190 -32.27 -40.04 -19.48
N GLY A 191 -32.74 -40.41 -20.68
CA GLY A 191 -34.04 -39.99 -21.24
C GLY A 191 -34.17 -38.51 -21.58
N THR A 192 -33.15 -37.69 -21.29
CA THR A 192 -33.09 -36.27 -21.64
C THR A 192 -31.70 -35.88 -22.10
N VAL A 193 -31.64 -35.02 -23.11
CA VAL A 193 -30.41 -34.42 -23.61
C VAL A 193 -30.37 -32.93 -23.30
N LEU A 194 -29.16 -32.40 -23.19
CA LEU A 194 -28.91 -30.99 -22.98
C LEU A 194 -28.48 -30.36 -24.31
N HIS A 195 -29.29 -29.45 -24.84
CA HIS A 195 -28.90 -28.58 -25.95
C HIS A 195 -28.30 -27.28 -25.41
N ILE A 196 -27.06 -27.02 -25.78
CA ILE A 196 -26.32 -25.81 -25.48
C ILE A 196 -26.30 -24.98 -26.76
N VAL A 197 -26.92 -23.80 -26.69
CA VAL A 197 -27.00 -22.86 -27.81
C VAL A 197 -25.81 -21.92 -27.72
N THR A 198 -25.02 -21.86 -28.78
CA THR A 198 -23.86 -20.98 -28.92
C THR A 198 -24.00 -20.17 -30.21
N ALA A 199 -23.22 -19.10 -30.35
CA ALA A 199 -23.20 -18.32 -31.59
C ALA A 199 -22.83 -19.15 -32.84
N ALA A 200 -22.02 -20.20 -32.66
CA ALA A 200 -21.55 -21.05 -33.74
C ALA A 200 -22.52 -22.21 -34.08
N GLY A 201 -23.51 -22.47 -33.22
CA GLY A 201 -24.47 -23.56 -33.41
C GLY A 201 -24.91 -24.22 -32.11
N THR A 202 -25.59 -25.35 -32.24
CA THR A 202 -26.10 -26.12 -31.12
C THR A 202 -25.22 -27.34 -30.86
N ILE A 203 -24.84 -27.48 -29.59
CA ILE A 203 -24.13 -28.64 -29.07
C ILE A 203 -25.11 -29.44 -28.23
N THR A 204 -25.19 -30.74 -28.44
CA THR A 204 -26.08 -31.63 -27.69
C THR A 204 -25.21 -32.55 -26.84
N LEU A 205 -25.45 -32.53 -25.53
CA LEU A 205 -24.76 -33.34 -24.54
C LEU A 205 -25.72 -34.41 -24.00
N ASP A 206 -25.32 -35.67 -24.10
CA ASP A 206 -26.00 -36.83 -23.51
C ASP A 206 -25.02 -37.58 -22.59
N GLY A 207 -25.22 -37.47 -21.28
CA GLY A 207 -24.22 -37.83 -20.28
C GLY A 207 -22.96 -36.99 -20.45
N THR A 208 -21.88 -37.65 -20.90
CA THR A 208 -20.59 -37.04 -21.25
C THR A 208 -20.33 -37.03 -22.76
N VAL A 209 -21.25 -37.56 -23.56
CA VAL A 209 -21.09 -37.68 -25.02
C VAL A 209 -21.54 -36.39 -25.69
N ILE A 210 -20.67 -35.83 -26.53
CA ILE A 210 -20.95 -34.62 -27.30
C ILE A 210 -21.34 -34.99 -28.72
N THR A 211 -22.47 -34.43 -29.16
CA THR A 211 -22.88 -34.35 -30.56
C THR A 211 -23.16 -32.90 -30.93
N PHE A 212 -23.07 -32.55 -32.21
CA PHE A 212 -23.21 -31.16 -32.62
C PHE A 212 -23.87 -31.01 -34.00
N SER A 213 -24.40 -29.82 -34.26
CA SER A 213 -25.00 -29.49 -35.56
C SER A 213 -23.94 -29.38 -36.66
N ALA A 214 -24.35 -29.49 -37.93
CA ALA A 214 -23.43 -29.42 -39.07
C ALA A 214 -22.61 -28.12 -39.12
N ALA A 215 -23.19 -27.01 -38.65
CA ALA A 215 -22.60 -25.68 -38.77
C ALA A 215 -21.28 -25.54 -37.99
N ILE A 216 -21.17 -26.20 -36.83
CA ILE A 216 -19.99 -26.09 -35.95
C ILE A 216 -18.94 -27.19 -36.23
N ALA A 217 -19.26 -28.17 -37.08
CA ALA A 217 -18.39 -29.32 -37.35
C ALA A 217 -17.01 -28.92 -37.89
N ASN A 218 -16.97 -27.90 -38.77
CA ASN A 218 -15.72 -27.39 -39.34
C ASN A 218 -14.83 -26.75 -38.27
N ILE A 219 -15.43 -26.04 -37.31
CA ILE A 219 -14.69 -25.38 -36.21
C ILE A 219 -14.01 -26.43 -35.33
N PHE A 220 -14.68 -27.54 -35.03
CA PHE A 220 -14.06 -28.66 -34.31
C PHE A 220 -12.92 -29.30 -35.10
N ALA A 221 -13.11 -29.53 -36.40
CA ALA A 221 -12.07 -30.11 -37.26
C ALA A 221 -10.84 -29.20 -37.37
N GLU A 222 -11.04 -27.89 -37.55
CA GLU A 222 -9.98 -26.87 -37.59
C GLU A 222 -9.24 -26.75 -36.25
N ALA A 223 -9.96 -26.85 -35.14
CA ALA A 223 -9.38 -26.89 -33.80
C ALA A 223 -8.62 -28.20 -33.50
N GLY A 224 -8.55 -29.13 -34.46
CA GLY A 224 -7.78 -30.38 -34.33
C GLY A 224 -8.55 -31.54 -33.70
N PHE A 225 -9.86 -31.41 -33.50
CA PHE A 225 -10.69 -32.52 -33.03
C PHE A 225 -10.98 -33.50 -34.17
N ARG A 226 -10.98 -34.79 -33.84
CA ARG A 226 -11.44 -35.83 -34.77
C ARG A 226 -12.97 -35.87 -34.72
N VAL A 227 -13.60 -35.63 -35.87
CA VAL A 227 -15.06 -35.62 -36.00
C VAL A 227 -15.54 -36.85 -36.77
N ALA A 228 -16.55 -37.54 -36.24
CA ALA A 228 -17.25 -38.58 -36.99
C ALA A 228 -18.16 -37.95 -38.07
N GLY A 229 -17.83 -38.13 -39.35
CA GLY A 229 -18.61 -37.58 -40.46
C GLY A 229 -20.08 -38.05 -40.52
N THR A 230 -20.35 -39.28 -40.07
CA THR A 230 -21.70 -39.88 -40.09
C THR A 230 -22.55 -39.59 -38.85
N ARG A 231 -21.93 -39.43 -37.68
CA ARG A 231 -22.64 -39.21 -36.39
C ARG A 231 -22.47 -37.82 -35.80
N ARG A 232 -21.71 -36.93 -36.45
CA ARG A 232 -21.43 -35.54 -36.00
C ARG A 232 -21.12 -35.49 -34.50
N ALA A 233 -20.19 -36.36 -34.11
CA ALA A 233 -19.75 -36.58 -32.74
C ALA A 233 -18.23 -36.45 -32.67
N LEU A 234 -17.71 -36.07 -31.52
CA LEU A 234 -16.27 -36.05 -31.26
C LEU A 234 -15.77 -37.49 -31.08
N LEU A 235 -14.66 -37.82 -31.73
CA LEU A 235 -13.99 -39.11 -31.62
C LEU A 235 -12.72 -38.97 -30.78
N GLY A 236 -12.54 -39.88 -29.82
CA GLY A 236 -11.36 -39.93 -28.95
C GLY A 236 -11.64 -39.49 -27.52
N SER A 237 -10.57 -39.27 -26.75
CA SER A 237 -10.66 -38.78 -25.37
C SER A 237 -10.78 -37.26 -25.36
N TYR A 238 -11.82 -36.74 -24.72
CA TYR A 238 -12.02 -35.31 -24.53
C TYR A 238 -12.63 -35.04 -23.16
N ALA A 239 -12.39 -33.85 -22.62
CA ALA A 239 -12.98 -33.36 -21.38
C ALA A 239 -13.85 -32.14 -21.68
N VAL A 240 -15.02 -32.09 -21.03
CA VAL A 240 -16.00 -31.01 -21.19
C VAL A 240 -16.07 -30.24 -19.89
N LEU A 241 -15.71 -28.96 -19.95
CA LEU A 241 -15.61 -28.09 -18.79
C LEU A 241 -16.60 -26.92 -18.95
N GLY A 242 -17.45 -26.75 -17.95
CA GLY A 242 -18.35 -25.61 -17.85
C GLY A 242 -17.85 -24.61 -16.83
N PHE A 243 -17.98 -23.33 -17.15
CA PHE A 243 -17.68 -22.21 -16.26
C PHE A 243 -18.99 -21.61 -15.73
N PHE A 244 -19.15 -21.66 -14.41
CA PHE A 244 -20.37 -21.25 -13.69
C PHE A 244 -20.07 -20.15 -12.68
N ASN A 245 -20.97 -19.18 -12.52
CA ASN A 245 -20.77 -18.14 -11.49
C ASN A 245 -20.97 -18.73 -10.08
N THR A 246 -22.06 -19.47 -9.85
CA THR A 246 -22.35 -20.10 -8.56
C THR A 246 -23.00 -21.47 -8.71
N ILE A 247 -22.52 -22.46 -7.95
CA ILE A 247 -23.17 -23.77 -7.77
C ILE A 247 -23.18 -24.06 -6.28
N LYS A 248 -24.38 -24.17 -5.68
CA LYS A 248 -24.52 -24.43 -4.23
C LYS A 248 -24.73 -25.91 -3.92
N ASP A 249 -25.66 -26.58 -4.62
CA ASP A 249 -26.06 -27.96 -4.31
C ASP A 249 -26.30 -28.76 -5.59
N LEU A 250 -25.31 -29.56 -6.00
CA LEU A 250 -25.41 -30.37 -7.21
C LEU A 250 -26.31 -31.60 -6.93
N THR A 251 -27.53 -31.59 -7.47
CA THR A 251 -28.49 -32.70 -7.38
C THR A 251 -28.76 -33.22 -8.78
N ALA A 252 -28.77 -34.53 -9.04
CA ALA A 252 -29.04 -35.03 -10.39
C ALA A 252 -30.53 -34.91 -10.75
N ALA A 253 -30.84 -34.43 -11.96
CA ALA A 253 -32.20 -34.44 -12.48
C ALA A 253 -32.45 -35.69 -13.36
N GLY A 254 -33.56 -36.40 -13.12
CA GLY A 254 -34.00 -37.52 -13.98
C GLY A 254 -33.36 -38.88 -13.69
N LYS A 255 -32.84 -39.07 -12.47
CA LYS A 255 -32.02 -40.23 -12.12
C LYS A 255 -32.83 -41.37 -11.45
N PRO A 256 -32.57 -42.65 -11.78
CA PRO A 256 -33.09 -43.78 -11.01
C PRO A 256 -32.40 -43.89 -9.62
N PRO A 257 -33.11 -44.34 -8.57
CA PRO A 257 -32.68 -44.21 -7.16
C PRO A 257 -31.38 -44.93 -6.77
N ASN A 258 -30.85 -45.84 -7.60
CA ASN A 258 -29.70 -46.69 -7.28
C ASN A 258 -28.34 -46.19 -7.75
N GLN A 259 -28.24 -44.98 -8.31
CA GLN A 259 -26.97 -44.47 -8.85
C GLN A 259 -26.40 -43.31 -8.02
N PRO A 260 -25.06 -43.20 -7.88
CA PRO A 260 -24.41 -42.21 -7.02
C PRO A 260 -24.50 -40.79 -7.60
N GLU A 261 -25.01 -39.83 -6.82
CA GLU A 261 -25.18 -38.43 -7.25
C GLU A 261 -23.86 -37.78 -7.70
N PRO A 262 -23.91 -36.90 -8.71
CA PRO A 262 -22.76 -36.11 -9.10
C PRO A 262 -22.38 -35.18 -7.93
N LYS A 263 -21.17 -35.37 -7.40
CA LYS A 263 -20.63 -34.55 -6.32
C LYS A 263 -19.62 -33.56 -6.88
N LEU A 264 -19.68 -32.33 -6.40
CA LEU A 264 -18.58 -31.40 -6.57
C LEU A 264 -17.36 -31.96 -5.80
N PRO A 265 -16.15 -31.85 -6.34
CA PRO A 265 -14.94 -32.20 -5.59
C PRO A 265 -14.86 -31.33 -4.33
N SER A 266 -14.66 -31.96 -3.19
CA SER A 266 -14.60 -31.30 -1.87
C SER A 266 -13.29 -30.53 -1.65
N GLU A 267 -12.31 -30.68 -2.54
CA GLU A 267 -11.03 -29.99 -2.50
C GLU A 267 -10.87 -29.11 -3.76
N ASN A 268 -10.24 -27.95 -3.58
CA ASN A 268 -9.80 -27.11 -4.69
C ASN A 268 -8.90 -27.92 -5.62
N PHE A 269 -9.15 -27.89 -6.93
CA PHE A 269 -8.32 -28.56 -7.93
C PHE A 269 -6.89 -28.00 -7.89
N VAL A 270 -6.00 -28.65 -7.15
CA VAL A 270 -4.55 -28.45 -7.30
C VAL A 270 -4.10 -29.36 -8.43
N MET A 271 -3.75 -28.76 -9.57
CA MET A 271 -3.14 -29.45 -10.69
C MET A 271 -1.76 -29.99 -10.24
N LYS A 272 -1.71 -31.22 -9.73
CA LYS A 272 -0.45 -31.91 -9.45
C LYS A 272 0.08 -32.48 -10.76
N LEU A 273 0.97 -31.73 -11.42
CA LEU A 273 1.80 -32.25 -12.50
C LEU A 273 2.69 -33.37 -11.95
N LYS A 274 2.37 -34.62 -12.28
CA LYS A 274 3.28 -35.75 -12.08
C LYS A 274 4.25 -35.76 -13.26
N ALA A 275 5.40 -35.09 -13.10
CA ALA A 275 6.54 -35.33 -13.97
C ALA A 275 7.10 -36.71 -13.61
N ALA A 276 6.93 -37.69 -14.50
CA ALA A 276 7.70 -38.93 -14.44
C ALA A 276 9.07 -38.63 -15.06
N LEU A 277 10.13 -38.85 -14.27
CA LEU A 277 11.49 -39.10 -14.78
C LEU A 277 11.56 -40.52 -15.34
#